data_AF-B3RXF1-F1
#
_entry.id   AF-B3RXF1-F1
#
_cell.length_a   1.000
_cell.length_b   1.000
_cell.length_c   1.000
_cell.angle_alpha   90.00
_cell.angle_beta   90.00
_cell.angle_gamma   90.00
#
_symmetry.space_group_name_H-M   'P 1'
#
loop_
_entity.id
_entity.type
_entity.pdbx_description
1 polymer ?
#
loop_
_entity_poly.entity_id
_entity_poly.type
_entity_poly.pdbx_seq_one_letter_code
_entity_poly.pdbx_strand_id
1 'polypeptide(L)'
;MSFGGADAEGLDPEIRRALEVEQAKARFQSQIHSFTDLCWDACIDKPSAKLDSKTENCLMNCVERYIDSNLMLANRFADKMKRMSSN
;
A
#
# COMPACT_ATOMS: atom_id res chain seq x y z
N MET A 1 14.73 -12.54 2.75
CA MET A 1 15.94 -12.82 1.95
C MET A 1 16.45 -11.49 1.44
N SER A 2 17.53 -10.98 2.04
CA SER A 2 18.18 -9.73 1.66
C SER A 2 19.22 -10.09 0.59
N PHE A 3 19.02 -9.63 -0.65
CA PHE A 3 20.10 -9.63 -1.61
C PHE A 3 21.12 -8.59 -1.16
N GLY A 4 22.24 -9.10 -0.68
CA GLY A 4 23.35 -8.32 -0.15
C GLY A 4 23.89 -7.33 -1.18
N GLY A 5 24.40 -6.21 -0.66
CA GLY A 5 25.14 -5.24 -1.43
C GLY A 5 26.34 -5.88 -2.11
N ALA A 6 26.32 -5.87 -3.43
CA ALA A 6 27.49 -5.90 -4.29
C ALA A 6 27.11 -5.07 -5.54
N ASP A 7 27.72 -3.88 -5.62
CA ASP A 7 27.99 -3.12 -6.84
C ASP A 7 26.79 -2.75 -7.74
N ALA A 8 26.20 -1.59 -7.44
CA ALA A 8 25.35 -0.87 -8.39
C ALA A 8 26.15 -0.21 -9.53
N GLU A 9 27.48 -0.27 -9.50
CA GLU A 9 28.37 0.18 -10.58
C GLU A 9 28.54 -0.96 -11.61
N GLY A 10 27.57 -1.07 -12.53
CA GLY A 10 27.61 -2.05 -13.63
C GLY A 10 26.30 -2.76 -13.91
N LEU A 11 25.23 -2.48 -13.16
CA LEU A 11 23.91 -3.04 -13.44
C LEU A 11 23.37 -2.46 -14.75
N ASP A 12 23.06 -3.34 -15.71
CA ASP A 12 22.50 -2.94 -17.00
C ASP A 12 21.28 -2.01 -16.81
N PRO A 13 21.21 -0.86 -17.52
CA PRO A 13 20.10 0.08 -17.41
C PRO A 13 18.72 -0.57 -17.62
N GLU A 14 18.63 -1.61 -18.44
CA GLU A 14 17.41 -2.39 -18.65
C GLU A 14 17.02 -3.16 -17.39
N ILE A 15 17.98 -3.81 -16.73
CA ILE A 15 17.76 -4.55 -15.48
C ILE A 15 17.37 -3.58 -14.36
N ARG A 16 17.98 -2.39 -14.29
CA ARG A 16 17.59 -1.35 -13.32
C ARG A 16 16.12 -0.97 -13.49
N ARG A 17 15.70 -0.73 -14.73
CA ARG A 17 14.30 -0.37 -15.05
C ARG A 17 13.34 -1.52 -14.73
N ALA A 18 13.70 -2.76 -15.10
CA ALA A 18 12.89 -3.93 -14.78
C ALA A 18 12.73 -4.11 -13.26
N LEU A 19 13.81 -3.89 -12.49
CA LEU A 19 13.79 -3.98 -11.04
C LEU A 19 12.87 -2.92 -10.41
N GLU A 20 12.88 -1.68 -10.90
CA GLU A 20 11.99 -0.62 -10.41
C GLU A 20 10.51 -0.97 -10.62
N VAL A 21 10.17 -1.53 -11.79
CA VAL A 21 8.81 -1.99 -12.09
C VAL A 21 8.39 -3.14 -11.17
N GLU A 22 9.26 -4.13 -10.97
CA GLU A 22 8.96 -5.25 -10.07
C GLU A 22 8.85 -4.82 -8.61
N GLN A 23 9.68 -3.87 -8.17
CA GLN A 23 9.54 -3.28 -6.83
C GLN A 23 8.21 -2.54 -6.66
N ALA A 24 7.78 -1.78 -7.66
CA ALA A 24 6.48 -1.10 -7.61
C ALA A 24 5.32 -2.10 -7.51
N LYS A 25 5.37 -3.19 -8.29
CA LYS A 25 4.39 -4.29 -8.20
C LYS A 25 4.41 -4.94 -6.82
N ALA A 26 5.57 -5.29 -6.29
CA ALA A 26 5.69 -5.92 -4.97
C ALA A 26 5.13 -5.02 -3.85
N ARG A 27 5.40 -3.70 -3.90
CA ARG A 27 4.83 -2.74 -2.95
C ARG A 27 3.31 -2.67 -3.06
N PHE A 28 2.77 -2.64 -4.28
CA PHE A 28 1.33 -2.64 -4.51
C PHE A 28 0.67 -3.93 -3.99
N GLN A 29 1.27 -5.09 -4.24
CA GLN A 29 0.76 -6.37 -3.69
C GLN A 29 0.80 -6.40 -2.17
N SER A 30 1.85 -5.86 -1.54
CA SER A 30 1.90 -5.71 -0.08
C SER A 30 0.77 -4.82 0.47
N GLN A 31 0.36 -3.78 -0.27
CA GLN A 31 -0.79 -2.95 0.09
C GLN A 31 -2.10 -3.72 -0.04
N ILE A 32 -2.28 -4.49 -1.12
CA ILE A 32 -3.45 -5.37 -1.28
C ILE A 32 -3.59 -6.34 -0.11
N HIS A 33 -2.48 -6.98 0.31
CA HIS A 33 -2.49 -7.86 1.48
C HIS A 33 -2.90 -7.10 2.74
N SER A 34 -2.33 -5.92 2.97
CA SER A 34 -2.70 -5.08 4.13
C SER A 34 -4.18 -4.69 4.14
N PHE A 35 -4.75 -4.35 2.97
CA PHE A 35 -6.17 -4.05 2.84
C PHE A 35 -7.03 -5.27 3.08
N THR A 36 -6.58 -6.43 2.59
CA THR A 36 -7.30 -7.70 2.75
C THR A 36 -7.39 -8.05 4.22
N ASP A 37 -6.29 -8.03 4.96
CA ASP A 37 -6.27 -8.36 6.40
C ASP A 37 -7.18 -7.41 7.19
N LEU A 38 -7.03 -6.10 6.97
CA LEU A 38 -7.79 -5.09 7.70
C LEU A 38 -9.30 -5.14 7.37
N CYS A 39 -9.64 -5.22 6.09
CA CYS A 39 -11.04 -5.20 5.67
C CYS A 39 -11.72 -6.54 5.89
N TRP A 40 -10.97 -7.64 5.97
CA TRP A 40 -11.49 -8.93 6.39
C TRP A 40 -12.05 -8.83 7.82
N ASP A 41 -11.23 -8.39 8.76
CA ASP A 41 -11.64 -8.25 10.16
C ASP A 41 -12.76 -7.22 10.34
N ALA A 42 -12.80 -6.16 9.52
CA ALA A 42 -13.80 -5.11 9.61
C ALA A 42 -15.17 -5.49 8.99
N CYS A 43 -15.18 -6.27 7.91
CA CYS A 43 -16.38 -6.48 7.09
C CYS A 43 -16.90 -7.93 7.07
N ILE A 44 -16.07 -8.92 7.39
CA ILE A 44 -16.43 -10.34 7.28
C ILE A 44 -16.71 -10.92 8.66
N ASP A 45 -17.98 -10.94 9.05
CA ASP A 45 -18.43 -11.61 10.29
C ASP A 45 -18.53 -13.13 10.10
N LYS A 46 -19.21 -13.57 9.04
CA LYS A 46 -19.41 -14.99 8.72
C LYS A 46 -19.05 -15.27 7.26
N PRO A 47 -18.04 -16.11 7.00
CA PRO A 47 -17.72 -16.51 5.64
C PRO A 47 -18.90 -17.22 4.96
N SER A 48 -19.22 -16.81 3.74
CA SER A 48 -20.25 -17.40 2.90
C SER A 48 -19.69 -17.70 1.51
N ALA A 49 -20.37 -18.57 0.74
CA ALA A 49 -19.94 -18.92 -0.62
C ALA A 49 -20.02 -17.74 -1.62
N LYS A 50 -20.75 -16.68 -1.26
CA LYS A 50 -20.91 -15.45 -2.05
C LYS A 50 -20.96 -14.27 -1.10
N LEU A 51 -20.36 -13.16 -1.51
CA LEU A 51 -20.51 -11.89 -0.80
C LEU A 51 -21.94 -11.39 -1.00
N ASP A 52 -22.61 -11.01 0.08
CA ASP A 52 -23.87 -10.29 -0.03
C ASP A 52 -23.60 -8.80 -0.32
N SER A 53 -24.63 -8.08 -0.80
CA SER A 53 -24.48 -6.68 -1.18
C SER A 53 -24.00 -5.80 0.00
N LYS A 54 -24.34 -6.15 1.24
CA LYS A 54 -23.88 -5.42 2.42
C LYS A 54 -22.36 -5.57 2.62
N THR A 55 -21.86 -6.78 2.46
CA THR A 55 -20.45 -7.14 2.59
C THR A 55 -19.62 -6.55 1.45
N GLU A 56 -20.11 -6.64 0.21
CA GLU A 56 -19.47 -5.99 -0.95
C GLU A 56 -19.33 -4.48 -0.74
N ASN A 57 -20.42 -3.81 -0.34
CA ASN A 57 -20.39 -2.38 -0.03
C ASN A 57 -19.46 -2.06 1.13
N CYS A 58 -19.40 -2.89 2.17
CA CYS A 58 -18.47 -2.70 3.28
C CYS A 58 -17.01 -2.74 2.80
N LEU A 59 -16.64 -3.74 2.01
CA LEU A 59 -15.28 -3.91 1.50
C LEU A 59 -14.85 -2.71 0.62
N MET A 60 -15.73 -2.26 -0.27
CA MET A 60 -15.47 -1.07 -1.11
C MET A 60 -15.22 0.17 -0.25
N ASN A 61 -16.11 0.44 0.71
CA ASN A 61 -15.95 1.58 1.61
C ASN A 61 -14.69 1.44 2.49
N CYS A 62 -14.39 0.23 2.99
CA CYS A 62 -13.24 -0.01 3.85
C CYS A 62 -11.93 0.39 3.17
N VAL A 63 -11.71 -0.05 1.93
CA VAL A 63 -10.51 0.28 1.17
C VAL A 63 -10.44 1.78 0.87
N GLU A 64 -11.54 2.39 0.42
CA GLU A 64 -11.60 3.84 0.15
C GLU A 64 -11.29 4.67 1.41
N ARG A 65 -11.92 4.33 2.55
CA ARG A 65 -11.69 5.02 3.82
C ARG A 65 -10.26 4.84 4.32
N TYR A 66 -9.66 3.67 4.12
CA TYR A 66 -8.27 3.43 4.48
C TYR A 66 -7.33 4.35 3.69
N ILE A 67 -7.49 4.42 2.36
CA ILE A 67 -6.67 5.26 1.49
C ILE A 67 -6.83 6.74 1.87
N ASP A 68 -8.07 7.21 2.03
CA ASP A 68 -8.36 8.60 2.42
C ASP A 68 -7.69 8.96 3.76
N SER A 69 -7.81 8.08 4.75
CA SER A 69 -7.23 8.30 6.08
C SER A 69 -5.70 8.36 6.03
N ASN A 70 -5.07 7.46 5.29
CA ASN A 70 -3.62 7.43 5.15
C ASN A 70 -3.10 8.66 4.40
N LEU A 71 -3.78 9.08 3.32
CA LEU A 71 -3.41 10.30 2.59
C LEU A 71 -3.58 11.55 3.46
N MET A 72 -4.66 11.63 4.24
CA MET A 72 -4.87 12.74 5.18
C MET A 72 -3.72 12.85 6.18
N LEU A 73 -3.30 11.72 6.77
CA LEU A 73 -2.19 11.67 7.71
C LEU A 73 -0.87 12.06 7.04
N ALA A 74 -0.56 11.48 5.88
CA ALA A 74 0.66 11.78 5.13
C ALA A 74 0.76 13.27 4.77
N ASN A 75 -0.34 13.87 4.30
CA ASN A 75 -0.39 15.30 3.97
C ASN A 75 -0.19 16.17 5.21
N ARG A 76 -0.82 15.82 6.35
CA ARG A 76 -0.63 16.52 7.63
C ARG A 76 0.83 16.50 8.09
N PHE A 77 1.51 15.35 7.96
CA PHE A 77 2.92 15.24 8.30
C PHE A 77 3.79 16.07 7.35
N ALA A 78 3.55 16.00 6.05
CA ALA A 78 4.27 16.79 5.05
C ALA A 78 4.13 18.30 5.31
N ASP A 79 2.93 18.78 5.61
CA ASP A 79 2.68 20.19 5.94
C ASP A 79 3.41 20.63 7.22
N LYS A 80 3.42 19.76 8.23
CA LYS A 80 4.14 20.05 9.49
C LYS A 80 5.65 20.13 9.26
N MET A 81 6.22 19.21 8.47
CA MET A 81 7.66 19.22 8.14
C MET A 81 8.05 20.47 7.34
N LYS A 82 7.24 20.87 6.36
CA LYS A 82 7.47 22.11 5.59
C LYS A 82 7.54 23.34 6.49
N ARG A 83 6.61 23.45 7.45
CA ARG A 83 6.59 24.56 8.43
C ARG A 83 7.81 24.55 9.34
N MET A 84 8.27 23.37 9.76
CA MET A 84 9.46 23.22 10.60
C MET A 84 10.76 23.62 9.89
N SER A 85 10.85 23.41 8.57
CA SER A 85 12.03 23.77 7.78
C SER A 85 12.09 25.25 7.38
N SER A 86 11.01 26.01 7.59
CA SER A 86 10.97 27.46 7.32
C SER A 86 11.21 28.33 8.57
N ASN A 87 11.47 27.72 9.73
CA ASN A 87 12.00 28.37 10.94
C ASN A 87 13.48 28.05 11.10
#